data_AF-A3BIC0-F1
#
_entry.id   AF-A3BIC0-F1
#
_cell.length_a   1.000
_cell.length_b   1.000
_cell.length_c   1.000
_cell.angle_alpha   90.00
_cell.angle_beta   90.00
_cell.angle_gamma   90.00
#
_symmetry.space_group_name_H-M   'P 1'
#
loop_
_entity.id
_entity.type
_entity.pdbx_description
1 polymer ?
#
loop_
_entity_poly.entity_id
_entity_poly.type
_entity_poly.pdbx_seq_one_letter_code
_entity_poly.pdbx_strand_id
1 'polypeptide(L)'
;MEKFNSFIANLELRELSRSGPTFTWTNKQEIPVQVVLDSVLVSTDWDDKFPTSLLSSILRVGSDHNPLLLDTNELDVKRCSYFKFESAWLIQESFVEMVRLKMTPRDDSYILEYWNKKLVALRRFLKGWWINVQRDARIKKVVLKDQLEEWDLQAEQRDLSCEK
;
A
#
# COMPACT_ATOMS: atom_id res chain seq x y z
N MET A 1 3.52 24.11 -23.10
CA MET A 1 2.13 23.73 -22.80
C MET A 1 1.31 23.48 -24.06
N GLU A 2 1.35 24.33 -25.10
CA GLU A 2 0.53 24.14 -26.32
C GLU A 2 0.64 22.75 -26.94
N LYS A 3 1.87 22.24 -27.19
CA LYS A 3 2.06 20.90 -27.77
C LYS A 3 1.42 19.77 -26.94
N PHE A 4 1.46 19.88 -25.61
CA PHE A 4 0.89 18.88 -24.70
C PHE A 4 -0.64 18.94 -24.72
N ASN A 5 -1.21 20.14 -24.68
CA ASN A 5 -2.66 20.34 -24.79
C ASN A 5 -3.18 19.89 -26.17
N SER A 6 -2.45 20.17 -27.24
CA SER A 6 -2.78 19.67 -28.59
C SER A 6 -2.72 18.15 -28.65
N PHE A 7 -1.75 17.51 -28.00
CA PHE A 7 -1.69 16.05 -27.92
C PHE A 7 -2.91 15.47 -27.20
N ILE A 8 -3.30 16.03 -26.05
CA ILE A 8 -4.50 15.62 -25.31
C ILE A 8 -5.75 15.76 -26.18
N ALA A 9 -5.91 16.91 -26.83
CA ALA A 9 -7.06 17.18 -27.68
C ALA A 9 -7.12 16.25 -28.91
N ASN A 10 -5.98 16.03 -29.59
CA ASN A 10 -5.90 15.20 -30.79
C ASN A 10 -6.20 13.71 -30.50
N LEU A 11 -5.96 13.25 -29.28
CA LEU A 11 -6.24 11.89 -28.85
C LEU A 11 -7.52 11.76 -28.02
N GLU A 12 -8.28 12.85 -27.89
CA GLU A 12 -9.53 12.91 -27.12
C GLU A 12 -9.37 12.35 -25.68
N LEU A 13 -8.21 12.61 -25.07
CA LEU A 13 -7.92 12.14 -23.73
C LEU A 13 -8.65 13.00 -22.69
N ARG A 14 -9.23 12.33 -21.70
CA ARG A 14 -9.87 12.94 -20.54
C ARG A 14 -8.95 12.87 -19.33
N GLU A 15 -8.79 13.98 -18.65
CA GLU A 15 -8.13 14.00 -17.34
C GLU A 15 -9.10 13.54 -16.24
N LEU A 16 -8.67 12.59 -15.41
CA LEU A 16 -9.46 12.11 -14.29
C LEU A 16 -9.41 13.10 -13.12
N SER A 17 -10.57 13.37 -12.52
CA SER A 17 -10.64 14.19 -11.32
C SER A 17 -10.01 13.46 -10.14
N ARG A 18 -9.17 14.18 -9.40
CA ARG A 18 -8.38 13.62 -8.31
C ARG A 18 -8.90 14.10 -6.96
N SER A 19 -8.95 13.18 -5.98
CA SER A 19 -9.21 13.46 -4.56
C SER A 19 -7.91 13.45 -3.73
N GLY A 20 -7.94 14.01 -2.52
CA GLY A 20 -6.78 14.05 -1.60
C GLY A 20 -5.91 15.31 -1.72
N PRO A 21 -4.62 15.25 -1.30
CA PRO A 21 -3.68 16.37 -1.24
C PRO A 21 -3.65 17.23 -2.50
N THR A 22 -3.62 18.56 -2.39
CA THR A 22 -3.84 19.43 -3.56
C THR A 22 -2.73 19.34 -4.61
N PHE A 23 -1.50 19.11 -4.17
CA PHE A 23 -0.32 19.08 -5.03
C PHE A 23 0.20 17.65 -5.24
N THR A 24 0.94 17.42 -6.33
CA THR A 24 1.57 16.10 -6.59
C THR A 24 3.07 16.15 -6.48
N TRP A 25 3.67 17.34 -6.40
CA TRP A 25 5.10 17.51 -6.21
C TRP A 25 5.44 18.69 -5.30
N THR A 26 6.54 18.57 -4.55
CA THR A 26 7.14 19.68 -3.81
C THR A 26 8.67 19.65 -3.85
N ASN A 27 9.29 20.82 -3.88
CA ASN A 27 10.76 20.93 -3.82
C ASN A 27 11.36 20.64 -2.44
N LYS A 28 10.53 20.37 -1.42
CA LYS A 28 10.93 20.06 -0.02
C LYS A 28 11.81 21.13 0.65
N GLN A 29 11.67 22.40 0.27
CA GLN A 29 12.33 23.51 0.95
C GLN A 29 11.50 24.00 2.14
N GLU A 30 12.12 24.79 3.03
CA GLU A 30 11.45 25.39 4.19
C GLU A 30 10.24 26.24 3.80
N ILE A 31 10.39 27.00 2.71
CA ILE A 31 9.30 27.65 1.99
C ILE A 31 9.07 26.81 0.72
N PRO A 32 8.15 25.83 0.74
CA PRO A 32 8.04 24.87 -0.32
C PRO A 32 7.38 25.49 -1.55
N VAL A 33 7.93 25.21 -2.73
CA VAL A 33 7.16 25.29 -3.98
C VAL A 33 6.38 23.99 -4.10
N GLN A 34 5.08 24.10 -4.35
CA GLN A 34 4.19 22.97 -4.54
C GLN A 34 3.47 23.13 -5.89
N VAL A 35 3.47 22.09 -6.71
CA VAL A 35 2.84 22.09 -8.03
C VAL A 35 2.19 20.74 -8.33
N VAL A 36 1.25 20.74 -9.29
CA VAL A 36 0.70 19.52 -9.87
C VAL A 36 1.52 19.16 -11.10
N LEU A 37 2.29 18.08 -11.03
CA LEU A 37 3.09 17.54 -12.14
C LEU A 37 2.54 16.20 -12.64
N ASP A 38 2.04 15.38 -11.73
CA ASP A 38 1.46 14.08 -12.04
C ASP A 38 -0.06 14.20 -12.24
N SER A 39 -0.54 13.74 -13.39
CA SER A 39 -1.96 13.60 -13.71
C SER A 39 -2.23 12.29 -14.46
N VAL A 40 -3.48 11.84 -14.48
CA VAL A 40 -3.90 10.63 -15.19
C VAL A 40 -4.87 11.02 -16.30
N LEU A 41 -4.48 10.65 -17.52
CA LEU A 41 -5.25 10.85 -18.74
C LEU A 41 -5.76 9.48 -19.22
N VAL A 42 -7.04 9.40 -19.56
CA VAL A 42 -7.70 8.18 -20.03
C VAL A 42 -8.40 8.43 -21.36
N SER A 43 -8.51 7.39 -22.19
CA SER A 43 -9.35 7.44 -23.39
C SER A 43 -10.82 7.25 -23.04
N THR A 44 -11.71 7.69 -23.93
CA THR A 44 -13.16 7.45 -23.80
C THR A 44 -13.49 5.97 -23.62
N ASP A 45 -12.92 5.09 -24.44
CA ASP A 45 -13.12 3.63 -24.33
C ASP A 45 -12.73 3.06 -22.96
N TRP A 46 -11.73 3.66 -22.29
CA TRP A 46 -11.31 3.24 -20.96
C TRP A 46 -12.29 3.74 -19.89
N ASP A 47 -12.70 5.01 -19.98
CA ASP A 47 -13.67 5.62 -19.07
C ASP A 47 -15.02 4.88 -19.12
N ASP A 48 -15.47 4.50 -20.32
CA ASP A 48 -16.67 3.69 -20.54
C ASP A 48 -16.57 2.30 -19.90
N LYS A 49 -15.36 1.72 -19.86
CA LYS A 49 -15.11 0.42 -19.24
C LYS A 49 -15.03 0.50 -17.71
N PHE A 50 -14.51 1.61 -17.16
CA PHE A 50 -14.32 1.80 -15.72
C PHE A 50 -14.99 3.09 -15.22
N PRO A 51 -16.32 3.23 -15.39
CA PRO A 51 -17.03 4.49 -15.14
C PRO A 51 -17.07 4.88 -13.65
N THR A 52 -16.78 3.92 -12.76
CA THR A 52 -16.74 4.12 -11.30
C THR A 52 -15.31 4.25 -10.77
N SER A 53 -14.34 4.49 -11.65
CA SER A 53 -12.96 4.65 -11.23
C SER A 53 -12.75 5.88 -10.36
N LEU A 54 -11.86 5.77 -9.38
CA LEU A 54 -11.51 6.83 -8.45
C LEU A 54 -10.00 7.08 -8.52
N LEU A 55 -9.63 8.32 -8.76
CA LEU A 55 -8.25 8.76 -8.63
C LEU A 55 -8.05 9.49 -7.29
N SER A 56 -7.07 9.05 -6.52
CA SER A 56 -6.69 9.67 -5.25
C SER A 56 -5.19 9.92 -5.20
N SER A 57 -4.79 11.05 -4.62
CA SER A 57 -3.41 11.27 -4.20
C SER A 57 -3.24 10.70 -2.80
N ILE A 58 -2.20 9.89 -2.60
CA ILE A 58 -1.90 9.28 -1.31
C ILE A 58 -0.68 9.95 -0.66
N LEU A 59 -0.62 9.88 0.67
CA LEU A 59 0.48 10.45 1.46
C LEU A 59 1.85 10.03 0.91
N ARG A 60 2.71 11.02 0.63
CA ARG A 60 4.14 10.78 0.36
C ARG A 60 4.88 10.44 1.66
N VAL A 61 5.73 9.41 1.61
CA VAL A 61 6.66 9.09 2.70
C VAL A 61 8.08 9.09 2.12
N GLY A 62 8.82 10.16 2.36
CA GLY A 62 10.21 10.32 1.89
C GLY A 62 10.38 10.71 0.42
N SER A 63 9.32 10.70 -0.39
CA SER A 63 9.31 11.16 -1.79
C SER A 63 9.01 12.66 -1.91
N ASP A 64 9.49 13.32 -2.96
CA ASP A 64 9.08 14.67 -3.39
C ASP A 64 7.81 14.66 -4.24
N HIS A 65 7.43 13.48 -4.76
CA HIS A 65 6.14 13.21 -5.39
C HIS A 65 5.12 12.58 -4.43
N ASN A 66 3.86 12.98 -4.54
CA ASN A 66 2.71 12.27 -3.97
C ASN A 66 2.24 11.20 -4.96
N PRO A 67 2.25 9.91 -4.59
CA PRO A 67 1.78 8.86 -5.49
C PRO A 67 0.29 9.02 -5.82
N LEU A 68 -0.08 8.68 -7.06
CA LEU A 68 -1.47 8.61 -7.51
C LEU A 68 -1.96 7.17 -7.48
N LEU A 69 -3.09 6.93 -6.81
CA LEU A 69 -3.78 5.65 -6.77
C LEU A 69 -5.05 5.74 -7.61
N LEU A 70 -5.04 5.01 -8.73
CA LEU A 70 -6.22 4.79 -9.57
C LEU A 70 -6.87 3.47 -9.18
N ASP A 71 -8.06 3.54 -8.60
CA ASP A 71 -8.90 2.39 -8.27
C ASP A 71 -10.00 2.28 -9.33
N THR A 72 -10.07 1.17 -10.07
CA THR A 72 -11.13 0.94 -11.07
C THR A 72 -12.46 0.55 -10.42
N ASN A 73 -12.46 0.29 -9.11
CA ASN A 73 -13.61 -0.17 -8.33
C ASN A 73 -14.26 -1.45 -8.89
N GLU A 74 -13.49 -2.23 -9.64
CA GLU A 74 -13.89 -3.58 -10.03
C GLU A 74 -13.90 -4.47 -8.79
N LEU A 75 -14.85 -5.41 -8.73
CA LEU A 75 -14.91 -6.36 -7.63
C LEU A 75 -13.59 -7.10 -7.52
N ASP A 76 -12.89 -6.82 -6.43
CA ASP A 76 -11.60 -7.40 -6.12
C ASP A 76 -11.79 -8.93 -6.02
N VAL A 77 -11.43 -9.64 -7.09
CA VAL A 77 -11.47 -11.11 -7.10
C VAL A 77 -10.44 -11.53 -6.07
N LYS A 78 -10.90 -11.83 -4.85
CA LYS A 78 -10.06 -12.22 -3.72
C LYS A 78 -9.01 -13.19 -4.19
N ARG A 79 -7.80 -12.69 -4.45
CA ARG A 79 -6.71 -13.53 -4.91
C ARG A 79 -6.47 -14.56 -3.82
N CYS A 80 -6.47 -15.83 -4.20
CA CYS A 80 -6.19 -16.89 -3.24
C CYS A 80 -4.81 -16.63 -2.64
N SER A 81 -4.76 -16.26 -1.36
CA SER A 81 -3.49 -15.98 -0.68
C SER A 81 -2.80 -17.29 -0.36
N TYR A 82 -1.89 -17.69 -1.24
CA TYR A 82 -0.98 -18.79 -0.99
C TYR A 82 -0.16 -18.49 0.27
N PHE A 83 0.11 -19.52 1.05
CA PHE A 83 1.08 -19.40 2.12
C PHE A 83 2.46 -19.17 1.52
N LYS A 84 3.11 -18.10 1.98
CA LYS A 84 4.51 -17.81 1.71
C LYS A 84 5.26 -17.86 3.04
N PHE A 85 6.44 -18.46 2.99
CA PHE A 85 7.39 -18.37 4.08
C PHE A 85 8.11 -17.03 3.96
N GLU A 86 8.18 -16.27 5.04
CA GLU A 86 8.92 -15.01 5.08
C GLU A 86 10.28 -15.24 5.72
N SER A 87 11.36 -14.80 5.06
CA SER A 87 12.72 -14.91 5.60
C SER A 87 12.88 -14.20 6.94
N ALA A 88 12.12 -13.11 7.15
CA ALA A 88 12.08 -12.37 8.40
C ALA A 88 11.68 -13.22 9.62
N TRP A 89 11.00 -14.35 9.43
CA TRP A 89 10.65 -15.25 10.53
C TRP A 89 11.90 -15.86 11.18
N LEU A 90 12.95 -16.15 10.40
CA LEU A 90 14.20 -16.72 10.90
C LEU A 90 14.96 -15.77 11.83
N ILE A 91 14.67 -14.47 11.74
CA ILE A 91 15.30 -13.41 12.54
C ILE A 91 14.60 -13.29 13.91
N GLN A 92 13.36 -13.76 14.03
CA GLN A 92 12.62 -13.67 15.29
C GLN A 92 13.23 -14.58 16.34
N GLU A 93 13.51 -14.00 17.51
CA GLU A 93 13.95 -14.76 18.67
C GLU A 93 12.96 -15.88 18.97
N SER A 94 13.48 -17.08 19.22
CA SER A 94 12.70 -18.29 19.47
C SER A 94 11.92 -18.88 18.29
N PHE A 95 12.05 -18.37 17.05
CA PHE A 95 11.34 -18.95 15.90
C PHE A 95 11.66 -20.44 15.69
N VAL A 96 12.95 -20.78 15.66
CA VAL A 96 13.39 -22.17 15.46
C VAL A 96 12.85 -23.09 16.55
N GLU A 97 12.92 -22.64 17.81
CA GLU A 97 12.44 -23.42 18.95
C GLU A 97 10.92 -23.60 18.95
N MET A 98 10.19 -22.55 18.57
CA MET A 98 8.75 -22.59 18.40
C MET A 98 8.33 -23.58 17.31
N VAL A 99 9.02 -23.59 16.17
CA VAL A 99 8.76 -24.55 15.10
C VAL A 99 9.04 -25.98 15.56
N ARG A 100 10.14 -26.21 16.29
CA ARG A 100 10.47 -27.52 16.89
C ARG A 100 9.38 -27.99 17.85
N LEU A 101 8.91 -27.12 18.74
CA LEU A 101 7.83 -27.44 19.69
C LEU A 101 6.52 -27.78 18.98
N LYS A 102 6.24 -27.14 17.83
CA LYS A 102 5.07 -27.44 17.00
C LYS A 102 5.24 -28.69 16.12
N MET A 103 6.47 -29.17 15.93
CA MET A 103 6.76 -30.45 15.30
C MET A 103 6.59 -31.60 16.30
N THR A 104 5.33 -31.98 16.52
CA THR A 104 4.98 -33.14 17.35
C THR A 104 5.46 -34.46 16.72
N PRO A 105 5.74 -35.51 17.52
CA PRO A 105 6.15 -36.83 17.02
C PRO A 105 5.17 -37.49 16.06
N ARG A 106 5.66 -38.52 15.36
CA ARG A 106 4.86 -39.35 14.45
C ARG A 106 3.75 -40.08 15.18
N ASP A 107 2.56 -40.07 14.60
CA ASP A 107 1.42 -40.88 15.01
C ASP A 107 1.30 -42.14 14.13
N ASP A 108 0.32 -42.99 14.42
CA ASP A 108 0.10 -44.24 13.69
C ASP A 108 -0.54 -44.05 12.30
N SER A 109 -0.74 -42.81 11.84
CA SER A 109 -1.30 -42.56 10.53
C SER A 109 -0.32 -42.88 9.38
N TYR A 110 -0.87 -43.03 8.18
CA TYR A 110 -0.08 -43.21 6.97
C TYR A 110 0.88 -42.03 6.76
N ILE A 111 2.09 -42.30 6.26
CA ILE A 111 3.17 -41.30 6.21
C ILE A 111 2.79 -39.99 5.50
N LEU A 112 2.05 -40.07 4.38
CA LEU A 112 1.60 -38.87 3.67
C LEU A 112 0.50 -38.12 4.44
N GLU A 113 -0.36 -38.86 5.15
CA GLU A 113 -1.42 -38.27 5.96
C GLU A 113 -0.84 -37.53 7.16
N TYR A 114 0.13 -38.15 7.83
CA TYR A 114 0.91 -37.53 8.89
C TYR A 114 1.52 -36.20 8.42
N TRP A 115 2.29 -36.22 7.33
CA TRP A 115 2.95 -35.01 6.81
C TRP A 115 1.95 -33.93 6.40
N ASN A 116 0.84 -34.31 5.75
CA ASN A 116 -0.21 -33.35 5.38
C ASN A 116 -0.80 -32.67 6.63
N LYS A 117 -1.21 -33.46 7.64
CA LYS A 117 -1.72 -32.94 8.92
C LYS A 117 -0.73 -31.97 9.57
N LYS A 118 0.56 -32.35 9.66
CA LYS A 118 1.59 -31.51 10.28
C LYS A 118 1.82 -30.22 9.52
N LEU A 119 1.99 -30.27 8.19
CA LEU A 119 2.25 -29.08 7.38
C LEU A 119 1.07 -28.12 7.39
N VAL A 120 -0.18 -28.63 7.37
CA VAL A 120 -1.38 -27.78 7.47
C VAL A 120 -1.47 -27.11 8.83
N ALA A 121 -1.24 -27.86 9.93
CA ALA A 121 -1.25 -27.31 11.28
C ALA A 121 -0.17 -26.23 11.47
N LEU A 122 1.07 -26.52 11.05
CA LEU A 122 2.18 -25.58 11.13
C LEU A 122 1.91 -24.33 10.28
N ARG A 123 1.42 -24.49 9.05
CA ARG A 123 1.07 -23.37 8.16
C ARG A 123 0.06 -22.43 8.80
N ARG A 124 -1.01 -22.97 9.38
CA ARG A 124 -2.06 -22.19 10.06
C ARG A 124 -1.51 -21.46 11.28
N PHE A 125 -0.70 -22.15 12.07
CA PHE A 125 -0.05 -21.57 13.24
C PHE A 125 0.87 -20.41 12.85
N LEU A 126 1.76 -20.62 11.87
CA LEU A 126 2.72 -19.60 11.43
C LEU A 126 2.02 -18.35 10.86
N LYS A 127 0.92 -18.53 10.11
CA LYS A 127 0.11 -17.40 9.63
C LYS A 127 -0.42 -16.55 10.80
N GLY A 128 -1.03 -17.18 11.80
CA GLY A 128 -1.59 -16.47 12.95
C GLY A 128 -0.51 -15.84 13.83
N TRP A 129 0.56 -16.59 14.10
CA TRP A 129 1.70 -16.12 14.87
C TRP A 129 2.32 -14.86 14.25
N TRP A 130 2.60 -14.86 12.94
CA TRP A 130 3.22 -13.71 12.28
C TRP A 130 2.32 -12.47 12.22
N ILE A 131 1.00 -12.67 12.13
CA ILE A 131 0.02 -11.57 12.24
C ILE A 131 0.11 -10.92 13.62
N ASN A 132 0.27 -11.72 14.68
CA ASN A 132 0.39 -11.25 16.05
C ASN A 132 1.72 -10.54 16.31
N VAL A 133 2.84 -11.11 15.86
CA VAL A 133 4.17 -10.47 16.00
C VAL A 133 4.20 -9.09 15.36
N GLN A 134 3.59 -8.93 14.19
CA GLN A 134 3.54 -7.64 13.49
C GLN A 134 2.42 -6.71 13.98
N ARG A 135 1.58 -7.13 14.94
CA ARG A 135 0.41 -6.36 15.34
C ARG A 135 0.80 -4.95 15.81
N ASP A 136 1.74 -4.86 16.74
CA ASP A 136 2.11 -3.58 17.34
C ASP A 136 2.82 -2.67 16.32
N ALA A 137 3.69 -3.24 15.49
CA ALA A 137 4.32 -2.53 14.39
C ALA A 137 3.29 -2.02 13.37
N ARG A 138 2.26 -2.80 13.06
CA ARG A 138 1.16 -2.40 12.17
C ARG A 138 0.33 -1.27 12.77
N ILE A 139 -0.01 -1.35 14.05
CA ILE A 139 -0.74 -0.28 14.76
C ILE A 139 0.11 0.99 14.77
N LYS A 140 1.38 0.90 15.16
CA LYS A 140 2.30 2.04 15.17
C LYS A 140 2.45 2.66 13.79
N LYS A 141 2.53 1.84 12.73
CA LYS A 141 2.57 2.31 11.34
C LYS A 141 1.33 3.12 10.97
N VAL A 142 0.13 2.67 11.36
CA VAL A 142 -1.13 3.41 11.11
C VAL A 142 -1.11 4.74 11.85
N VAL A 143 -0.80 4.74 13.14
CA VAL A 143 -0.74 5.97 13.96
C VAL A 143 0.24 7.00 13.37
N LEU A 144 1.45 6.56 12.99
CA LEU A 144 2.45 7.44 12.39
C LEU A 144 2.00 7.97 11.02
N LYS A 145 1.27 7.17 10.24
CA LYS A 145 0.73 7.58 8.95
C LYS A 145 -0.35 8.66 9.13
N ASP A 146 -1.27 8.47 10.08
CA ASP A 146 -2.34 9.43 10.37
C ASP A 146 -1.77 10.77 10.87
N GLN A 147 -0.71 10.73 11.70
CA GLN A 147 0.01 11.93 12.13
C GLN A 147 0.67 12.67 10.96
N LEU A 148 1.26 11.94 10.01
CA LEU A 148 1.85 12.54 8.81
C LEU A 148 0.79 13.18 7.92
N GLU A 149 -0.36 12.53 7.74
CA GLU A 149 -1.48 13.09 6.95
C GLU A 149 -2.01 14.39 7.57
N GLU A 150 -2.13 14.45 8.89
CA GLU A 150 -2.53 15.68 9.60
C GLU A 150 -1.51 16.81 9.41
N TRP A 151 -0.20 16.52 9.55
CA TRP A 151 0.83 17.54 9.36
C TRP A 151 0.89 18.05 7.92
N ASP A 152 0.73 17.17 6.93
CA ASP A 152 0.66 17.56 5.53
C ASP A 152 -0.57 18.46 5.25
N LEU A 153 -1.73 18.11 5.80
CA LEU A 153 -2.94 18.94 5.65
C LEU A 153 -2.75 20.33 6.26
N GLN A 154 -2.13 20.41 7.44
CA GLN A 154 -1.80 21.70 8.05
C GLN A 154 -0.83 22.51 7.20
N ALA A 155 0.18 21.86 6.61
CA ALA A 155 1.15 22.53 5.73
C ALA A 155 0.53 23.04 4.42
N GLU A 156 -0.56 22.44 3.94
CA GLU A 156 -1.32 22.98 2.78
C GLU A 156 -2.18 24.21 3.14
N GLN A 157 -2.64 24.32 4.39
CA GLN A 157 -3.56 25.39 4.82
C GLN A 157 -2.87 26.63 5.38
N ARG A 158 -1.62 26.52 5.84
CA ARG A 158 -0.86 27.62 6.44
C ARG A 158 0.49 27.77 5.75
N ASP A 159 0.90 29.01 5.50
CA ASP A 159 2.32 29.29 5.30
C ASP A 159 3.05 28.91 6.60
N LEU A 160 4.09 28.08 6.51
CA LEU A 160 5.02 27.88 7.62
C LEU A 160 5.72 29.23 7.86
N SER A 161 5.20 30.05 8.77
CA SER A 161 5.87 31.28 9.15
C SER A 161 7.28 30.93 9.63
N CYS A 162 8.30 31.55 9.06
CA CYS A 162 9.64 31.48 9.63
C CYS A 162 9.54 31.90 11.10
N GLU A 163 9.87 31.01 12.03
CA GLU A 163 10.11 31.43 13.40
C GLU A 163 11.20 32.50 13.37
N LYS A 164 10.87 33.68 13.92
CA LYS A 164 11.79 34.82 14.03
C LYS A 164 12.80 34.60 15.14
#